data_AF-A0A453DL93-F1
#
_entry.id   AF-A0A453DL93-F1
#
_cell.length_a   1.000
_cell.length_b   1.000
_cell.length_c   1.000
_cell.angle_alpha   90.00
_cell.angle_beta   90.00
_cell.angle_gamma   90.00
#
_symmetry.space_group_name_H-M   'P 1'
#
loop_
_entity.id
_entity.type
_entity.pdbx_description
1 polymer ?
#
loop_
_entity_poly.entity_id
_entity_poly.type
_entity_poly.pdbx_seq_one_letter_code
_entity_poly.pdbx_strand_id
1 'polypeptide(L)'
;QMVAFLIPLLDDKFPLIRSITCWTLSRYSKFIVQSLGHPNGREQFDKILMGLLRRILDTNKRVQEAACSAFATLEEEAAEELVPRLEVILQHLMCAYGKYQRRNLRILYDALGTLADAVGAELNQ
;
A
#
# COMPACT_ATOMS: atom_id res chain seq x y z
N GLN A 1 15.63 -11.19 -2.40
CA GLN A 1 15.04 -12.31 -3.19
C GLN A 1 13.60 -12.63 -2.76
N MET A 2 13.31 -12.83 -1.46
CA MET A 2 11.93 -13.17 -1.02
C MET A 2 10.87 -12.13 -1.39
N VAL A 3 11.12 -10.84 -1.15
CA VAL A 3 10.16 -9.76 -1.48
C VAL A 3 9.81 -9.75 -2.97
N ALA A 4 10.80 -9.96 -3.85
CA ALA A 4 10.57 -9.99 -5.30
C ALA A 4 9.61 -11.12 -5.72
N PHE A 5 9.65 -12.26 -5.02
CA PHE A 5 8.76 -13.39 -5.27
C PHE A 5 7.31 -13.11 -4.84
N LEU A 6 7.09 -12.21 -3.88
CA LEU A 6 5.76 -11.85 -3.42
C LEU A 6 5.01 -10.94 -4.40
N ILE A 7 5.73 -10.12 -5.19
CA ILE A 7 5.12 -9.13 -6.07
C ILE A 7 4.11 -9.75 -7.04
N PRO A 8 4.42 -10.83 -7.80
CA PRO A 8 3.44 -11.44 -8.70
C PRO A 8 2.23 -12.03 -7.97
N LEU A 9 2.38 -12.45 -6.71
CA LEU A 9 1.29 -13.04 -5.92
C LEU A 9 0.24 -12.01 -5.49
N LEU A 10 0.55 -10.71 -5.58
CA LEU A 10 -0.45 -9.66 -5.40
C LEU A 10 -1.57 -9.75 -6.45
N ASP A 11 -1.30 -10.29 -7.64
CA ASP A 11 -2.28 -10.46 -8.72
C ASP A 11 -2.82 -11.90 -8.84
N ASP A 12 -2.60 -12.75 -7.83
CA ASP A 12 -3.05 -14.15 -7.87
C ASP A 12 -4.57 -14.26 -7.99
N LYS A 13 -5.05 -15.29 -8.70
CA LYS A 13 -6.50 -15.52 -8.89
C LYS A 13 -7.25 -15.75 -7.58
N PHE A 14 -6.60 -16.30 -6.57
CA PHE A 14 -7.20 -16.60 -5.28
C PHE A 14 -7.13 -15.40 -4.33
N PRO A 15 -8.27 -14.88 -3.85
CA PRO A 15 -8.29 -13.74 -2.93
C PRO A 15 -7.50 -13.97 -1.66
N LEU A 16 -7.48 -15.21 -1.15
CA LEU A 16 -6.70 -15.55 0.05
C LEU A 16 -5.20 -15.36 -0.18
N ILE A 17 -4.68 -15.71 -1.36
CA ILE A 17 -3.26 -15.51 -1.71
C ILE A 17 -2.96 -14.02 -1.76
N ARG A 18 -3.80 -13.22 -2.44
CA ARG A 18 -3.63 -11.76 -2.47
C ARG A 18 -3.63 -11.15 -1.06
N SER A 19 -4.57 -11.56 -0.20
CA SER A 19 -4.65 -11.09 1.19
C SER A 19 -3.39 -11.43 1.99
N ILE A 20 -2.93 -12.69 1.97
CA ILE A 20 -1.74 -13.09 2.73
C ILE A 20 -0.47 -12.47 2.16
N THR A 21 -0.41 -12.22 0.85
CA THR A 21 0.69 -11.49 0.23
C THR A 21 0.73 -10.04 0.68
N CYS A 22 -0.40 -9.33 0.71
CA CYS A 22 -0.46 -7.96 1.25
C CYS A 22 0.03 -7.92 2.70
N TRP A 23 -0.50 -8.82 3.55
CA TRP A 23 -0.09 -8.93 4.95
C TRP A 23 1.40 -9.26 5.09
N THR A 24 1.92 -10.18 4.28
CA THR A 24 3.33 -10.56 4.34
C THR A 24 4.23 -9.39 3.95
N LEU A 25 3.88 -8.64 2.89
CA LEU A 25 4.64 -7.46 2.47
C LEU A 25 4.68 -6.39 3.57
N SER A 26 3.60 -6.20 4.33
CA SER A 26 3.59 -5.23 5.45
C SER A 26 4.57 -5.62 6.56
N ARG A 27 4.78 -6.92 6.81
CA ARG A 27 5.80 -7.41 7.74
C ARG A 27 7.23 -7.09 7.29
N TYR A 28 7.43 -6.84 6.01
CA TYR A 28 8.71 -6.46 5.42
C TYR A 28 8.80 -4.96 5.08
N SER A 29 7.83 -4.12 5.44
CA SER A 29 7.82 -2.68 5.08
C SER A 29 9.14 -1.98 5.41
N LYS A 30 9.64 -2.13 6.64
CA LYS A 30 10.93 -1.57 7.05
C LYS A 30 12.09 -2.02 6.17
N PHE A 31 12.16 -3.31 5.84
CA PHE A 31 13.20 -3.84 4.95
C PHE A 31 13.07 -3.31 3.51
N ILE A 32 11.84 -3.21 3.01
CA ILE A 32 11.52 -2.67 1.69
C ILE A 32 11.99 -1.21 1.58
N VAL A 33 11.68 -0.38 2.59
CA VAL A 33 12.08 1.03 2.61
C VAL A 33 13.60 1.18 2.78
N GLN A 34 14.22 0.43 3.69
CA GLN A 34 15.68 0.42 3.85
C GLN A 34 16.40 0.01 2.55
N SER A 35 15.74 -0.76 1.69
CA SER A 35 16.31 -1.19 0.42
C SER A 35 16.36 -0.10 -0.65
N LEU A 36 15.73 1.07 -0.45
CA LEU A 36 15.70 2.17 -1.43
C LEU A 36 17.09 2.69 -1.83
N GLY A 37 18.09 2.56 -0.95
CA GLY A 37 19.48 2.92 -1.23
C GLY A 37 20.26 1.90 -2.07
N HIS A 38 19.70 0.71 -2.33
CA HIS A 38 20.35 -0.35 -3.11
C HIS A 38 19.99 -0.29 -4.60
N PRO A 39 20.84 -0.85 -5.49
CA PRO A 39 20.50 -1.05 -6.89
C PRO A 39 19.18 -1.83 -7.01
N ASN A 40 18.22 -1.29 -7.78
CA ASN A 40 16.86 -1.80 -7.98
C ASN A 40 15.88 -1.66 -6.79
N GLY A 41 16.30 -1.04 -5.68
CA GLY A 41 15.46 -0.83 -4.50
C GLY A 41 14.23 0.02 -4.78
N ARG A 42 14.42 1.17 -5.45
CA ARG A 42 13.32 2.07 -5.86
C ARG A 42 12.32 1.37 -6.79
N GLU A 43 12.80 0.65 -7.79
CA GLU A 43 11.92 -0.09 -8.72
C GLU A 43 11.10 -1.17 -8.00
N GLN A 44 11.72 -1.89 -7.07
CA GLN A 44 11.02 -2.87 -6.25
C GLN A 44 9.97 -2.21 -5.34
N PHE A 45 10.31 -1.10 -4.70
CA PHE A 45 9.37 -0.32 -3.90
C PHE A 45 8.16 0.12 -4.73
N ASP A 46 8.39 0.70 -5.92
CA ASP A 46 7.32 1.15 -6.80
C ASP A 46 6.38 0.01 -7.23
N LYS A 47 6.94 -1.17 -7.54
CA LYS A 47 6.16 -2.37 -7.86
C LYS A 47 5.28 -2.81 -6.68
N ILE A 48 5.80 -2.76 -5.46
CA ILE A 48 5.08 -3.13 -4.24
C ILE A 48 3.98 -2.12 -3.95
N LEU A 49 4.32 -0.83 -3.92
CA LEU A 49 3.37 0.26 -3.69
C LEU A 49 2.22 0.19 -4.69
N MET A 50 2.53 0.10 -5.99
CA MET A 50 1.50 0.01 -7.02
C MET A 50 0.65 -1.26 -6.90
N GLY A 51 1.27 -2.38 -6.55
CA GLY A 51 0.57 -3.63 -6.31
C GLY A 51 -0.42 -3.52 -5.15
N LEU A 52 -0.01 -2.92 -4.02
CA LEU A 52 -0.88 -2.67 -2.88
C LEU A 52 -2.02 -1.71 -3.23
N LEU A 53 -1.75 -0.58 -3.90
CA LEU A 53 -2.77 0.39 -4.31
C LEU A 53 -3.84 -0.25 -5.22
N ARG A 54 -3.44 -1.12 -6.15
CA ARG A 54 -4.40 -1.88 -6.96
C ARG A 54 -5.26 -2.83 -6.12
N ARG A 55 -4.72 -3.40 -5.04
CA ARG A 55 -5.44 -4.29 -4.13
C ARG A 55 -6.32 -3.57 -3.12
N ILE A 56 -6.04 -2.30 -2.82
CA ILE A 56 -6.99 -1.43 -2.11
C ILE A 56 -8.32 -1.36 -2.89
N LEU A 57 -8.27 -1.41 -4.23
CA LEU A 57 -9.45 -1.41 -5.10
C LEU A 57 -9.96 -2.80 -5.50
N ASP A 58 -9.51 -3.87 -4.83
CA ASP A 58 -9.90 -5.25 -5.14
C ASP A 58 -11.42 -5.46 -5.04
N THR A 59 -11.97 -6.42 -5.77
CA THR A 59 -13.40 -6.76 -5.70
C THR A 59 -13.75 -7.53 -4.42
N ASN A 60 -12.77 -8.16 -3.77
CA ASN A 60 -12.95 -8.89 -2.53
C ASN A 60 -12.69 -8.00 -1.30
N LYS A 61 -13.70 -7.88 -0.43
CA LYS A 61 -13.64 -7.03 0.78
C LYS A 61 -12.52 -7.38 1.76
N ARG A 62 -12.10 -8.65 1.82
CA ARG A 62 -10.97 -9.08 2.68
C ARG A 62 -9.62 -8.71 2.07
N VAL A 63 -9.53 -8.66 0.75
CA VAL A 63 -8.31 -8.19 0.05
C VAL A 63 -8.19 -6.68 0.20
N GLN A 64 -9.30 -5.94 0.04
CA GLN A 64 -9.38 -4.52 0.32
C GLN A 64 -8.84 -4.18 1.72
N GLU A 65 -9.39 -4.83 2.76
CA GLU A 65 -8.95 -4.67 4.15
C GLU A 65 -7.46 -4.97 4.32
N ALA A 66 -7.00 -6.13 3.85
CA ALA A 66 -5.60 -6.53 3.97
C ALA A 66 -4.64 -5.57 3.23
N ALA A 67 -5.01 -5.10 2.04
CA ALA A 67 -4.20 -4.19 1.25
C ALA A 67 -4.14 -2.79 1.86
N CYS A 68 -5.28 -2.28 2.36
CA CYS A 68 -5.34 -0.97 2.99
C CYS A 68 -4.53 -0.94 4.29
N SER A 69 -4.65 -1.98 5.13
CA SER A 69 -3.82 -2.11 6.34
C SER A 69 -2.33 -2.29 6.00
N ALA A 70 -2.00 -3.06 4.95
CA ALA A 70 -0.62 -3.23 4.53
C ALA A 70 0.00 -1.93 4.00
N PHE A 71 -0.79 -1.14 3.27
CA PHE A 71 -0.39 0.19 2.81
C PHE A 71 -0.16 1.13 4.00
N ALA A 72 -1.05 1.15 4.98
CA ALA A 72 -0.89 1.95 6.21
C ALA A 72 0.43 1.65 6.95
N THR A 73 0.82 0.37 7.05
CA THR A 73 2.12 0.01 7.62
C THR A 73 3.30 0.40 6.72
N LEU A 74 3.14 0.41 5.39
CA LEU A 74 4.21 0.81 4.48
C LEU A 74 4.47 2.32 4.54
N GLU A 75 3.43 3.13 4.68
CA GLU A 75 3.56 4.59 4.72
C GLU A 75 4.19 5.12 6.01
N GLU A 76 3.91 4.48 7.16
CA GLU A 76 4.62 4.78 8.42
C GLU A 76 6.13 4.66 8.28
N GLU A 77 6.60 3.68 7.50
CA GLU A 77 8.02 3.44 7.27
C GLU A 77 8.59 4.31 6.14
N ALA A 78 7.82 4.56 5.07
CA ALA A 78 8.29 5.23 3.87
C ALA A 78 8.33 6.77 3.99
N ALA A 79 7.42 7.37 4.78
CA ALA A 79 7.36 8.81 5.03
C ALA A 79 7.51 9.65 3.74
N GLU A 80 8.50 10.54 3.68
CA GLU A 80 8.77 11.44 2.55
C GLU A 80 9.04 10.72 1.22
N GLU A 81 9.41 9.43 1.23
CA GLU A 81 9.58 8.65 -0.01
C GLU A 81 8.26 8.45 -0.77
N LEU A 82 7.11 8.73 -0.15
CA LEU A 82 5.80 8.69 -0.80
C LEU A 82 5.47 9.96 -1.59
N VAL A 83 6.11 11.10 -1.29
CA VAL A 83 5.80 12.39 -1.93
C VAL A 83 5.81 12.30 -3.46
N PRO A 84 6.78 11.65 -4.13
CA PRO A 84 6.77 11.53 -5.59
C PRO A 84 5.61 10.71 -6.17
N ARG A 85 4.87 9.97 -5.34
CA ARG A 85 3.74 9.12 -5.74
C ARG A 85 2.42 9.57 -5.13
N LEU A 86 2.39 10.72 -4.46
CA LEU A 86 1.27 11.17 -3.63
C LEU A 86 -0.03 11.31 -4.45
N GLU A 87 0.04 11.90 -5.64
CA GLU A 87 -1.12 12.05 -6.53
C GLU A 87 -1.78 10.69 -6.82
N VAL A 88 -0.99 9.69 -7.19
CA VAL A 88 -1.50 8.35 -7.53
C VAL A 88 -2.05 7.62 -6.30
N ILE A 89 -1.41 7.78 -5.15
CA ILE A 89 -1.89 7.24 -3.87
C ILE A 89 -3.28 7.83 -3.58
N LEU A 90 -3.42 9.16 -3.59
CA LEU A 90 -4.67 9.85 -3.30
C LEU A 90 -5.79 9.46 -4.27
N GLN A 91 -5.50 9.35 -5.56
CA GLN A 91 -6.47 8.88 -6.56
C GLN A 91 -7.02 7.48 -6.21
N HIS A 92 -6.17 6.55 -5.76
CA HIS A 92 -6.61 5.21 -5.37
C HIS A 92 -7.42 5.24 -4.06
N LEU A 93 -6.99 5.99 -3.05
CA LEU A 93 -7.72 6.10 -1.78
C LEU A 93 -9.10 6.76 -1.98
N MET A 94 -9.19 7.78 -2.83
CA MET A 94 -10.46 8.41 -3.20
C MET A 94 -11.39 7.47 -3.99
N CYS A 95 -10.83 6.64 -4.88
CA CYS A 95 -11.63 5.60 -5.54
C CYS A 95 -12.13 4.54 -4.52
N ALA A 96 -11.31 4.20 -3.53
CA ALA A 96 -11.67 3.25 -2.48
C ALA A 96 -12.80 3.80 -1.59
N TYR A 97 -12.77 5.10 -1.29
CA TYR A 97 -13.81 5.80 -0.53
C TYR A 97 -15.22 5.57 -1.11
N GLY A 98 -15.36 5.68 -2.44
CA GLY A 98 -16.63 5.44 -3.14
C GLY A 98 -17.07 3.97 -3.18
N LYS A 99 -16.20 3.03 -2.82
CA LYS A 99 -16.45 1.57 -2.90
C LYS A 99 -16.57 0.90 -1.54
N TYR A 100 -15.89 1.42 -0.52
CA TYR A 100 -15.74 0.76 0.77
C TYR A 100 -17.04 0.79 1.57
N GLN A 101 -17.30 -0.31 2.28
CA GLN A 101 -18.40 -0.40 3.24
C GLN A 101 -17.91 -0.01 4.65
N ARG A 102 -18.85 0.22 5.58
CA ARG A 102 -18.59 0.76 6.94
C ARG A 102 -17.32 0.23 7.63
N ARG A 103 -17.06 -1.09 7.58
CA ARG A 103 -15.86 -1.69 8.20
C ARG A 103 -14.57 -1.20 7.54
N ASN A 104 -14.43 -1.41 6.23
CA ASN A 104 -13.22 -1.05 5.50
C ASN A 104 -13.03 0.47 5.43
N LEU A 105 -14.13 1.24 5.45
CA LEU A 105 -14.07 2.71 5.43
C LEU A 105 -13.33 3.27 6.66
N ARG A 106 -13.44 2.63 7.83
CA ARG A 106 -12.66 3.03 9.01
C ARG A 106 -11.15 2.87 8.79
N ILE A 107 -10.75 1.77 8.18
CA ILE A 107 -9.34 1.47 7.87
C ILE A 107 -8.81 2.41 6.80
N LEU A 108 -9.66 2.80 5.84
CA LEU A 108 -9.30 3.81 4.85
C LEU A 108 -9.06 5.19 5.48
N TYR A 109 -9.89 5.60 6.43
CA TYR A 109 -9.68 6.86 7.14
C TYR A 109 -8.41 6.84 8.00
N ASP A 110 -8.11 5.69 8.62
CA ASP A 110 -6.87 5.49 9.37
C ASP A 110 -5.64 5.67 8.44
N ALA A 111 -5.63 4.98 7.29
CA ALA A 111 -4.57 5.13 6.29
C ALA A 111 -4.47 6.58 5.74
N LEU A 112 -5.58 7.28 5.51
CA LEU A 112 -5.53 8.68 5.10
C LEU A 112 -4.93 9.59 6.18
N GLY A 113 -5.22 9.32 7.46
CA GLY A 113 -4.63 10.03 8.58
C GLY A 113 -3.12 9.81 8.66
N THR A 114 -2.70 8.55 8.61
CA THR A 114 -1.28 8.17 8.62
C THR A 114 -0.53 8.75 7.41
N LEU A 115 -1.12 8.74 6.22
CA LEU A 115 -0.55 9.41 5.04
C LEU A 115 -0.35 10.91 5.28
N ALA A 116 -1.37 11.58 5.84
CA ALA A 116 -1.31 13.01 6.13
C ALA A 116 -0.22 13.35 7.14
N ASP A 117 -0.06 12.52 8.19
CA ASP A 117 1.02 12.64 9.17
C ASP A 117 2.40 12.40 8.54
N ALA A 118 2.49 11.47 7.57
CA ALA A 118 3.73 11.10 6.90
C ALA A 118 4.24 12.13 5.89
N VAL A 119 3.35 12.79 5.13
CA VAL A 119 3.76 13.75 4.07
C VAL A 119 3.56 15.21 4.47
N GLY A 120 2.79 15.49 5.53
CA GLY A 120 2.62 16.83 6.08
C GLY A 120 2.14 17.87 5.06
N ALA A 121 2.91 18.95 4.91
CA ALA A 121 2.54 20.09 4.06
C ALA A 121 2.42 19.74 2.56
N GLU A 122 3.10 18.68 2.11
CA GLU A 122 3.05 18.21 0.72
C GLU A 122 1.65 17.72 0.31
N LEU A 123 0.78 17.38 1.28
CA LEU A 123 -0.60 16.98 1.00
C LEU A 123 -1.44 18.09 0.37
N ASN A 124 -1.08 19.36 0.61
CA ASN A 124 -1.84 20.54 0.17
C ASN A 124 -1.30 21.16 -1.13
N GLN A 125 -0.29 20.53 -1.75
CA GLN A 125 0.27 20.95 -3.04
C GLN A 125 -0.43 20.23 -4.19
#